data_AF-A0A0M3JQA3-F1
#
_entry.id   AF-A0A0M3JQA3-F1
#
_cell.length_a   1.000
_cell.length_b   1.000
_cell.length_c   1.000
_cell.angle_alpha   90.00
_cell.angle_beta   90.00
_cell.angle_gamma   90.00
#
_symmetry.space_group_name_H-M   'P 1'
#
loop_
_entity.id
_entity.type
_entity.pdbx_description
1 polymer ?
#
loop_
_entity_poly.entity_id
_entity_poly.type
_entity_poly.pdbx_seq_one_letter_code
_entity_poly.pdbx_strand_id
1 'polypeptide(L)'
;MFGMGGMGMGGMGGAGAGNPMGMAQQMMQNPEMMREMMNNPIMQSLLNNPDVFRTLLAENPQIQQLVESNPELGHVLNDPEIIRQTMEM
;
A
#
# COMPACT_ATOMS: atom_id res chain seq x y z
N MET A 1 6.30 54.27 14.81
CA MET A 1 6.26 53.67 13.46
C MET A 1 6.56 52.19 13.59
N PHE A 2 5.64 51.37 13.06
CA PHE A 2 5.71 49.94 12.71
C PHE A 2 6.05 48.87 13.76
N GLY A 3 4.98 48.15 14.17
CA GLY A 3 5.05 46.84 14.79
C GLY A 3 5.38 45.75 13.78
N MET A 4 6.24 44.83 14.20
CA MET A 4 6.66 43.67 13.44
C MET A 4 5.52 42.65 13.46
N GLY A 5 4.75 42.65 12.37
CA GLY A 5 3.65 41.72 12.13
C GLY A 5 4.13 40.27 12.17
N GLY A 6 3.25 39.43 12.70
CA GLY A 6 3.42 37.98 12.70
C GLY A 6 3.69 37.45 11.31
N MET A 7 4.90 36.97 11.10
CA MET A 7 5.11 35.84 10.22
C MET A 7 4.97 34.61 11.10
N GLY A 8 3.75 34.07 11.12
CA GLY A 8 3.56 32.65 11.32
C GLY A 8 4.39 31.95 10.25
N MET A 9 5.63 31.63 10.63
CA MET A 9 6.52 30.80 9.84
C MET A 9 5.77 29.50 9.63
N GLY A 10 5.45 29.29 8.36
CA GLY A 10 4.43 28.38 7.89
C GLY A 10 4.54 26.99 8.48
N GLY A 11 3.40 26.31 8.50
CA GLY A 11 3.27 24.89 8.83
C GLY A 11 4.38 24.08 8.18
N MET A 12 5.46 23.88 8.93
CA MET A 12 6.52 22.98 8.59
C MET A 12 6.17 21.65 9.25
N GLY A 13 5.65 20.74 8.44
CA GLY A 13 5.44 19.35 8.84
C GLY A 13 4.01 18.97 9.18
N GLY A 14 3.02 19.52 8.48
CA GLY A 14 1.82 18.74 8.23
C GLY A 14 2.18 17.53 7.37
N ALA A 15 1.68 16.36 7.76
CA ALA A 15 1.71 15.10 7.01
C ALA A 15 3.01 14.28 7.09
N GLY A 16 2.91 13.13 7.77
CA GLY A 16 3.89 12.05 7.58
C GLY A 16 3.53 10.75 8.30
N ALA A 17 2.89 10.82 9.47
CA ALA A 17 2.74 9.63 10.31
C ALA A 17 1.39 8.88 10.21
N GLY A 18 0.51 9.21 9.26
CA GLY A 18 -0.83 8.59 9.25
C GLY A 18 -1.63 8.63 7.96
N ASN A 19 -1.05 9.08 6.83
CA ASN A 19 -1.77 9.06 5.55
C ASN A 19 -1.05 8.13 4.57
N PRO A 20 -1.68 7.01 4.13
CA PRO A 20 -1.08 6.10 3.15
C PRO A 20 -0.59 6.81 1.89
N MET A 21 -1.30 7.88 1.50
CA MET A 21 -0.97 8.73 0.36
C MET A 21 0.32 9.54 0.57
N GLY A 22 0.61 9.99 1.79
CA GLY A 22 1.86 10.69 2.12
C GLY A 22 3.06 9.75 2.12
N MET A 23 2.88 8.53 2.60
CA MET A 23 3.92 7.49 2.56
C MET A 23 4.20 7.04 1.13
N ALA A 24 3.17 6.84 0.31
CA ALA A 24 3.33 6.53 -1.11
C ALA A 24 4.09 7.65 -1.86
N GLN A 25 3.77 8.92 -1.58
CA GLN A 25 4.43 10.05 -2.20
C GLN A 25 5.89 10.19 -1.74
N GLN A 26 6.21 9.89 -0.49
CA GLN A 26 7.58 9.89 0.01
C GLN A 26 8.38 8.70 -0.56
N MET A 27 7.75 7.56 -0.76
CA MET A 27 8.35 6.37 -1.36
C MET A 27 8.62 6.56 -2.86
N MET A 28 7.76 7.29 -3.59
CA MET A 28 8.01 7.70 -4.97
C MET A 28 9.12 8.76 -5.08
N GLN A 29 9.22 9.66 -4.10
CA GLN A 29 10.30 10.65 -4.05
C GLN A 29 11.63 10.04 -3.63
N ASN A 30 11.62 8.84 -3.03
CA ASN A 30 12.81 8.19 -2.51
C ASN A 30 13.00 6.79 -3.15
N PRO A 31 13.55 6.73 -4.38
CA PRO A 31 13.72 5.48 -5.12
C PRO A 31 14.65 4.47 -4.41
N GLU A 32 15.53 4.96 -3.54
CA GLU A 32 16.40 4.13 -2.70
C GLU A 32 15.60 3.35 -1.65
N MET A 33 14.64 3.99 -0.97
CA MET A 33 13.73 3.32 -0.04
C MET A 33 12.88 2.26 -0.77
N MET A 34 12.43 2.56 -1.99
CA MET A 34 11.69 1.60 -2.80
C MET A 34 12.56 0.38 -3.18
N ARG A 35 13.82 0.61 -3.56
CA ARG A 35 14.80 -0.48 -3.80
C ARG A 35 15.05 -1.29 -2.55
N GLU A 36 15.20 -0.66 -1.39
CA GLU A 36 15.44 -1.34 -0.12
C GLU A 36 14.25 -2.22 0.28
N MET A 37 13.03 -1.75 0.03
CA MET A 37 11.81 -2.52 0.23
C MET A 37 11.70 -3.69 -0.75
N MET A 38 12.00 -3.50 -2.04
CA MET A 38 12.08 -4.62 -3.00
C MET A 38 13.17 -5.63 -2.65
N ASN A 39 14.28 -5.15 -2.10
CA ASN A 39 15.37 -5.99 -1.62
C ASN A 39 15.04 -6.70 -0.31
N ASN A 40 13.94 -6.36 0.37
CA ASN A 40 13.53 -7.02 1.60
C ASN A 40 13.15 -8.49 1.29
N PRO A 41 13.70 -9.48 2.00
CA PRO A 41 13.41 -10.90 1.76
C PRO A 41 11.91 -11.23 1.84
N ILE A 42 11.14 -10.49 2.65
CA ILE A 42 9.68 -10.65 2.72
C ILE A 42 9.03 -10.19 1.41
N MET A 43 9.43 -9.02 0.89
CA MET A 43 8.90 -8.49 -0.37
C MET A 43 9.31 -9.36 -1.55
N GLN A 44 10.56 -9.84 -1.57
CA GLN A 44 11.01 -10.82 -2.55
C GLN A 44 10.19 -12.11 -2.46
N SER A 45 9.88 -12.59 -1.25
CA SER A 45 9.06 -13.79 -1.07
C SER A 45 7.64 -13.57 -1.58
N LEU A 46 7.07 -12.38 -1.39
CA LEU A 46 5.74 -12.02 -1.89
C LEU A 46 5.70 -11.88 -3.42
N LEU A 47 6.71 -11.26 -4.01
CA LEU A 47 6.80 -11.06 -5.45
C LEU A 47 7.12 -12.37 -6.21
N ASN A 48 7.97 -13.22 -5.62
CA ASN A 48 8.34 -14.50 -6.22
C ASN A 48 7.34 -15.62 -5.90
N ASN A 49 6.59 -15.52 -4.80
CA ASN A 49 5.61 -16.53 -4.39
C ASN A 49 4.23 -15.91 -4.20
N PRO A 50 3.34 -16.02 -5.20
CA PRO A 50 1.97 -15.52 -5.10
C PRO A 50 1.18 -16.21 -3.97
N ASP A 51 1.58 -17.43 -3.59
CA ASP A 51 1.00 -18.15 -2.44
C ASP A 51 1.15 -17.39 -1.13
N VAL A 52 2.31 -16.77 -0.87
CA VAL A 52 2.55 -15.99 0.35
C VAL A 52 1.65 -14.77 0.37
N PHE A 53 1.51 -14.09 -0.76
CA PHE A 53 0.61 -12.96 -0.89
C PHE A 53 -0.84 -13.37 -0.64
N ARG A 54 -1.25 -14.52 -1.17
CA ARG A 54 -2.58 -15.08 -0.91
C ARG A 54 -2.80 -15.44 0.55
N THR A 55 -1.80 -16.00 1.23
CA THR A 55 -1.89 -16.25 2.68
C THR A 55 -2.09 -14.95 3.45
N LEU A 56 -1.35 -13.89 3.13
CA LEU A 56 -1.54 -12.59 3.79
C LEU A 56 -2.92 -12.00 3.54
N LEU A 57 -3.45 -12.14 2.32
CA LEU A 57 -4.81 -11.71 2.01
C LEU A 57 -5.85 -12.54 2.75
N ALA A 58 -5.68 -13.86 2.81
CA ALA A 58 -6.59 -14.76 3.54
C ALA A 58 -6.56 -14.53 5.06
N GLU A 59 -5.39 -14.16 5.60
CA GLU A 59 -5.19 -13.80 7.01
C GLU A 59 -5.71 -12.39 7.34
N ASN A 60 -6.06 -11.57 6.33
CA ASN A 60 -6.58 -10.22 6.55
C ASN A 60 -8.10 -10.27 6.81
N PRO A 61 -8.57 -9.90 8.02
CA PRO A 61 -10.00 -9.93 8.36
C PRO A 61 -10.85 -9.00 7.49
N GLN A 62 -10.28 -7.93 6.94
CA GLN A 62 -11.00 -7.03 6.02
C GLN A 62 -11.27 -7.71 4.68
N ILE A 63 -10.31 -8.50 4.18
CA ILE A 63 -10.50 -9.29 2.96
C ILE A 63 -11.54 -10.36 3.21
N GLN A 64 -11.50 -11.03 4.37
CA GLN A 64 -12.54 -12.00 4.71
C GLN A 64 -13.94 -11.37 4.68
N GLN A 65 -14.12 -10.19 5.26
CA GLN A 65 -15.39 -9.46 5.18
C GLN A 65 -15.80 -9.10 3.75
N LEU A 66 -14.86 -8.73 2.89
CA LEU A 66 -15.13 -8.45 1.48
C LEU A 66 -15.52 -9.72 0.71
N VAL A 67 -14.89 -10.86 1.01
CA VAL A 67 -15.22 -12.16 0.42
C VAL A 67 -16.58 -12.65 0.90
N GLU A 68 -16.89 -12.49 2.18
CA GLU A 68 -18.20 -12.79 2.75
C GLU A 68 -19.30 -11.91 2.15
N SER A 69 -18.99 -10.63 1.92
CA SER A 69 -19.92 -9.67 1.32
C SER A 69 -20.02 -9.81 -0.20
N ASN A 70 -18.98 -10.34 -0.85
CA ASN A 70 -18.89 -10.52 -2.29
C ASN A 70 -18.22 -11.88 -2.63
N PRO A 71 -19.03 -12.94 -2.83
CA PRO A 71 -18.51 -14.28 -3.10
C PRO A 71 -17.78 -14.38 -4.45
N GLU A 72 -18.10 -13.55 -5.45
CA GLU A 72 -17.35 -13.53 -6.72
C GLU A 72 -15.92 -13.02 -6.49
N LEU A 73 -15.77 -12.02 -5.63
CA LEU A 73 -14.47 -11.48 -5.24
C LEU A 73 -13.67 -12.54 -4.47
N GLY A 74 -14.34 -13.35 -3.66
CA GLY A 74 -13.79 -14.57 -3.08
C GLY A 74 -13.22 -15.54 -4.10
N HIS A 75 -13.98 -15.87 -5.14
CA HIS A 75 -13.51 -16.78 -6.20
C HIS A 75 -12.29 -16.23 -6.93
N VAL A 76 -12.31 -14.93 -7.28
CA VAL A 76 -11.15 -14.27 -7.91
C VAL A 76 -9.94 -14.32 -6.99
N LEU A 77 -10.10 -14.01 -5.70
CA LEU A 77 -8.99 -14.02 -4.75
C LEU A 77 -8.46 -15.43 -4.46
N ASN A 78 -9.31 -16.47 -4.55
CA ASN A 78 -8.94 -17.87 -4.37
C ASN A 78 -8.42 -18.56 -5.65
N ASP A 79 -8.61 -17.97 -6.83
CA ASP A 79 -8.05 -18.45 -8.10
C ASP A 79 -7.10 -17.46 -8.80
N PRO A 80 -5.77 -17.73 -8.84
CA PRO A 80 -4.78 -16.75 -9.29
C PRO A 80 -4.77 -16.61 -10.82
N GLU A 81 -5.24 -17.64 -11.52
CA GLU A 81 -5.48 -17.62 -12.95
C GLU A 81 -6.60 -16.64 -13.32
N ILE A 82 -7.63 -16.49 -12.46
CA ILE A 82 -8.68 -15.50 -12.68
C ILE A 82 -8.13 -14.09 -12.50
N ILE A 83 -7.31 -13.85 -11.46
CA ILE A 83 -6.63 -12.55 -11.28
C ILE A 83 -5.80 -12.21 -12.53
N ARG A 84 -5.03 -13.18 -13.05
CA ARG A 84 -4.26 -13.00 -14.28
C ARG A 84 -5.13 -12.69 -15.49
N GLN A 85 -6.19 -13.46 -15.71
CA GLN A 85 -7.15 -13.19 -16.78
C GLN A 85 -7.78 -11.80 -16.67
N THR A 86 -8.12 -11.35 -15.46
CA THR A 86 -8.67 -10.00 -15.25
C THR A 86 -7.65 -8.88 -15.45
N MET A 87 -6.35 -9.16 -15.35
CA MET A 87 -5.29 -8.19 -15.67
C MET A 87 -4.91 -8.21 -17.17
N GLU A 88 -5.16 -9.32 -17.86
CA GLU A 88 -4.88 -9.49 -19.30
C GLU A 88 -6.04 -9.04 -20.21
N MET A 89 -7.23 -8.76 -19.65
CA MET A 89 -8.39 -8.19 -20.36
C MET A 89 -8.37 -6.65 -20.35
#